data_AF-A0AB34GH91-F1
#
_entry.id   AF-A0AB34GH91-F1
#
_cell.length_a   1.000
_cell.length_b   1.000
_cell.length_c   1.000
_cell.angle_alpha   90.00
_cell.angle_beta   90.00
_cell.angle_gamma   90.00
#
_symmetry.space_group_name_H-M   'P 1'
#
loop_
_entity.id
_entity.type
_entity.pdbx_description
1 polymer ?
#
loop_
_entity_poly.entity_id
_entity_poly.type
_entity_poly.pdbx_seq_one_letter_code
_entity_poly.pdbx_strand_id
1 'polypeptide(L)'
;MRRGRGTRSLGFAQAPPLPRSVPPSPRPGSRCTQTLAASASAQTRFRTPRRGGPRRPPVYRSGARMAPKLRDSVEELRAAGNLSFRNGQFAEAATLYSRALRMLQAQGSSDPEKESVLYSNRAACHLKDGNCIDCIKDCTSALALVPFGMKPLLRRASAYEALEKYTLAYMDYLTVLQIDDSVTSALEGSSRMTRALMDSFGPDWRQKLPSIPLVPVSAQKRWECLPSENCKETAKSKSKESTATKSRVPPAGDVERARVLKEEGNELVKKGNHKQAIEKYNESLWFSNLESATYSNRALCHLVLKQYKEAVKDCTEALRLDGRNVKAFYRRAQAYKALKDYKSSFADINSLLQIEPRNGPAQKLRQEHAPDRVALPASPGTLTVVHLSNLGWGVGGTGKP
;
A
#
# COMPACT_ATOMS: atom_id res chain seq x y z
N MET A 1 5.36 -44.75 -61.98
CA MET A 1 5.96 -45.89 -61.25
C MET A 1 5.71 -45.70 -59.75
N ARG A 2 5.25 -46.76 -59.05
CA ARG A 2 5.06 -46.95 -57.58
C ARG A 2 4.12 -45.93 -56.88
N ARG A 3 2.85 -46.18 -56.55
CA ARG A 3 2.18 -47.23 -55.71
C ARG A 3 2.83 -47.48 -54.35
N GLY A 4 2.11 -47.11 -53.29
CA GLY A 4 2.26 -47.56 -51.90
C GLY A 4 0.98 -47.30 -51.11
N ARG A 5 0.14 -48.33 -50.96
CA ARG A 5 -1.04 -48.42 -50.08
C ARG A 5 -0.60 -48.86 -48.68
N GLY A 6 -1.38 -48.54 -47.65
CA GLY A 6 -1.29 -49.15 -46.31
C GLY A 6 -2.21 -48.43 -45.31
N THR A 7 -3.52 -48.72 -45.32
CA THR A 7 -4.23 -49.61 -44.36
C THR A 7 -4.67 -48.92 -43.06
N ARG A 8 -5.99 -48.75 -42.95
CA ARG A 8 -6.75 -48.48 -41.73
C ARG A 8 -6.58 -49.65 -40.74
N SER A 9 -6.41 -49.35 -39.46
CA SER A 9 -6.74 -50.26 -38.36
C SER A 9 -7.66 -49.55 -37.36
N LEU A 10 -8.79 -50.22 -37.11
CA LEU A 10 -9.76 -49.91 -36.06
C LEU A 10 -9.13 -50.24 -34.71
N GLY A 11 -9.17 -49.30 -33.77
CA GLY A 11 -8.73 -49.47 -32.39
C GLY A 11 -9.82 -49.00 -31.44
N PHE A 12 -10.35 -49.96 -30.69
CA PHE A 12 -11.44 -49.90 -29.73
C PHE A 12 -11.47 -48.70 -28.78
N ALA A 13 -12.68 -48.18 -28.56
CA ALA A 13 -13.03 -47.31 -27.44
C ALA A 13 -12.87 -48.05 -26.10
N GLN A 14 -12.13 -47.47 -25.17
CA GLN A 14 -12.19 -47.80 -23.75
C GLN A 14 -12.71 -46.59 -22.97
N ALA A 15 -13.77 -46.84 -22.20
CA ALA A 15 -14.49 -45.90 -21.36
C ALA A 15 -13.67 -45.43 -20.15
N PRO A 16 -13.96 -44.24 -19.59
CA PRO A 16 -13.26 -43.71 -18.42
C PRO A 16 -13.67 -44.42 -17.13
N PRO A 17 -12.76 -44.57 -16.13
CA PRO A 17 -13.12 -45.13 -14.84
C PRO A 17 -13.85 -44.11 -13.95
N LEU A 18 -14.99 -44.53 -13.40
CA LEU A 18 -15.79 -43.84 -12.39
C LEU A 18 -15.15 -43.92 -10.99
N PRO A 19 -15.50 -42.99 -10.07
CA PRO A 19 -14.75 -42.74 -8.84
C PRO A 19 -15.02 -43.76 -7.75
N ARG A 20 -13.98 -44.11 -6.98
CA ARG A 20 -14.10 -44.94 -5.78
C ARG A 20 -14.66 -44.14 -4.61
N SER A 21 -15.64 -44.76 -3.99
CA SER A 21 -16.43 -44.39 -2.81
C SER A 21 -15.62 -44.12 -1.55
N VAL A 22 -15.99 -43.04 -0.88
CA VAL A 22 -15.62 -42.63 0.49
C VAL A 22 -16.28 -43.56 1.53
N PRO A 23 -15.58 -44.01 2.58
CA PRO A 23 -16.22 -44.55 3.78
C PRO A 23 -16.47 -43.46 4.84
N PRO A 24 -17.56 -43.54 5.63
CA PRO A 24 -18.04 -42.43 6.45
C PRO A 24 -17.36 -42.35 7.82
N SER A 25 -17.35 -41.14 8.36
CA SER A 25 -16.97 -40.80 9.74
C SER A 25 -18.09 -41.15 10.74
N PRO A 26 -17.76 -41.65 11.96
CA PRO A 26 -18.75 -41.79 13.01
C PRO A 26 -18.77 -40.56 13.93
N ARG A 27 -19.99 -40.13 14.28
CA ARG A 27 -20.31 -39.13 15.31
C ARG A 27 -20.59 -39.80 16.67
N PRO A 28 -20.63 -39.03 17.78
CA PRO A 28 -20.20 -39.48 19.09
C PRO A 28 -21.34 -40.10 19.93
N GLY A 29 -20.97 -41.06 20.79
CA GLY A 29 -21.87 -41.72 21.73
C GLY A 29 -21.15 -41.98 23.06
N SER A 30 -21.83 -41.61 24.13
CA SER A 30 -21.41 -41.46 25.51
C SER A 30 -21.35 -42.75 26.35
N ARG A 31 -20.46 -42.70 27.36
CA ARG A 31 -20.55 -43.28 28.72
C ARG A 31 -20.26 -44.77 28.97
N CYS A 32 -19.57 -44.96 30.11
CA CYS A 32 -19.55 -46.14 31.02
C CYS A 32 -18.83 -47.39 30.47
N THR A 33 -18.08 -48.19 31.21
CA THR A 33 -18.02 -48.52 32.65
C THR A 33 -16.62 -49.05 33.03
N GLN A 34 -16.33 -49.03 34.33
CA GLN A 34 -15.22 -49.66 35.04
C GLN A 34 -15.09 -51.18 34.82
N THR A 35 -13.86 -51.71 34.81
CA THR A 35 -13.43 -53.02 35.40
C THR A 35 -11.88 -53.02 35.38
N LEU A 36 -11.16 -52.84 36.50
CA LEU A 36 -10.69 -53.79 37.53
C LEU A 36 -9.55 -54.76 37.12
N ALA A 37 -8.70 -54.99 38.14
CA ALA A 37 -7.68 -56.04 38.36
C ALA A 37 -6.25 -55.76 37.81
N ALA A 38 -5.27 -55.41 38.66
CA ALA A 38 -4.47 -56.27 39.59
C ALA A 38 -3.31 -56.93 38.83
N SER A 39 -2.06 -57.06 39.28
CA SER A 39 -1.35 -57.15 40.58
C SER A 39 0.16 -56.93 40.24
N ALA A 40 1.16 -56.69 41.08
CA ALA A 40 1.56 -57.23 42.38
C ALA A 40 2.62 -56.25 42.96
N SER A 41 2.58 -55.80 44.22
CA SER A 41 2.97 -56.52 45.46
C SER A 41 4.45 -56.90 45.53
N ALA A 42 5.24 -56.08 46.24
CA ALA A 42 6.32 -56.56 47.12
C ALA A 42 6.56 -55.54 48.24
N GLN A 43 5.97 -55.83 49.41
CA GLN A 43 6.24 -55.17 50.69
C GLN A 43 7.40 -55.86 51.40
N THR A 44 8.30 -55.10 52.02
CA THR A 44 9.07 -55.48 53.23
C THR A 44 9.83 -54.22 53.69
N ARG A 45 9.87 -53.72 54.93
CA ARG A 45 9.39 -54.14 56.25
C ARG A 45 9.43 -52.89 57.17
N PHE A 46 8.46 -52.79 58.07
CA PHE A 46 8.44 -51.86 59.20
C PHE A 46 9.46 -52.26 60.29
N ARG A 47 10.08 -51.27 60.94
CA ARG A 47 10.55 -51.35 62.34
C ARG A 47 10.23 -50.03 63.05
N THR A 48 9.67 -50.16 64.25
CA THR A 48 9.08 -49.09 65.10
C THR A 48 10.11 -48.59 66.15
N PRO A 49 9.76 -47.76 67.17
CA PRO A 49 10.34 -46.42 67.34
C PRO A 49 11.20 -46.28 68.60
N ARG A 50 11.96 -45.18 68.75
CA ARG A 50 12.50 -44.79 70.07
C ARG A 50 12.63 -43.28 70.25
N ARG A 51 12.22 -42.88 71.47
CA ARG A 51 12.12 -41.58 72.15
C ARG A 51 13.26 -40.56 71.93
N GLY A 52 12.85 -39.28 71.83
CA GLY A 52 13.20 -38.23 72.80
C GLY A 52 14.50 -37.45 72.61
N GLY A 53 14.42 -36.17 72.21
CA GLY A 53 15.50 -35.17 72.29
C GLY A 53 15.09 -33.85 71.61
N PRO A 54 15.54 -32.67 72.07
CA PRO A 54 14.70 -31.47 72.13
C PRO A 54 14.63 -30.64 70.83
N ARG A 55 13.50 -29.94 70.74
CA ARG A 55 13.10 -28.96 69.72
C ARG A 55 14.18 -27.90 69.48
N ARG A 56 14.68 -27.82 68.25
CA ARG A 56 15.22 -26.56 67.70
C ARG A 56 14.06 -25.75 67.16
N PRO A 57 13.99 -24.43 67.41
CA PRO A 57 12.92 -23.60 66.88
C PRO A 57 13.00 -23.60 65.34
N PRO A 58 11.87 -23.54 64.62
CA PRO A 58 11.93 -23.38 63.18
C PRO A 58 12.58 -22.02 62.91
N VAL A 59 13.69 -22.03 62.19
CA VAL A 59 14.19 -20.84 61.52
C VAL A 59 13.02 -20.37 60.67
N TYR A 60 12.43 -19.25 61.05
CA TYR A 60 11.56 -18.47 60.18
C TYR A 60 12.41 -18.12 58.96
N ARG A 61 12.37 -19.00 57.94
CA ARG A 61 12.73 -18.61 56.60
C ARG A 61 11.68 -17.57 56.29
N SER A 62 12.08 -16.31 56.38
CA SER A 62 11.27 -15.15 56.06
C SER A 62 10.53 -15.50 54.78
N GLY A 63 9.23 -15.80 54.94
CA GLY A 63 8.33 -15.83 53.82
C GLY A 63 8.49 -14.45 53.23
N ALA A 64 9.18 -14.38 52.09
CA ALA A 64 9.04 -13.27 51.19
C ALA A 64 7.52 -13.18 51.00
N ARG A 65 6.89 -12.24 51.73
CA ARG A 65 5.60 -11.73 51.33
C ARG A 65 5.87 -11.29 49.92
N MET A 66 5.47 -12.13 48.96
CA MET A 66 5.36 -11.74 47.58
C MET A 66 4.63 -10.42 47.65
N ALA A 67 5.35 -9.33 47.39
CA ALA A 67 4.77 -8.02 47.25
C ALA A 67 3.54 -8.21 46.36
N PRO A 68 2.40 -7.56 46.66
CA PRO A 68 1.25 -7.65 45.79
C PRO A 68 1.77 -7.34 44.40
N LYS A 69 1.67 -8.31 43.47
CA LYS A 69 2.08 -8.10 42.08
C LYS A 69 1.46 -6.78 41.70
N LEU A 70 2.32 -5.80 41.38
CA LEU A 70 1.87 -4.49 40.89
C LEU A 70 0.77 -4.80 39.88
N ARG A 71 -0.38 -4.13 39.99
CA ARG A 71 -1.49 -4.41 39.08
C ARG A 71 -0.99 -4.14 37.67
N ASP A 72 -0.65 -5.21 36.95
CA ASP A 72 -0.06 -5.10 35.62
C ASP A 72 -0.95 -4.20 34.76
N SER A 73 -0.42 -3.10 34.23
CA SER A 73 -1.19 -2.24 33.34
C SER A 73 -1.48 -2.99 32.03
N VAL A 74 -2.58 -2.64 31.35
CA VAL A 74 -2.91 -3.21 30.02
C VAL A 74 -1.75 -2.97 29.03
N GLU A 75 -1.08 -1.84 29.16
CA GLU A 75 0.06 -1.45 28.32
C GLU A 75 1.32 -2.28 28.63
N GLU A 76 1.56 -2.60 29.90
CA GLU A 76 2.66 -3.47 30.33
C GLU A 76 2.45 -4.91 29.83
N LEU A 77 1.22 -5.43 29.94
CA LEU A 77 0.88 -6.76 29.41
C LEU A 77 1.02 -6.80 27.88
N ARG A 78 0.65 -5.72 27.19
CA ARG A 78 0.86 -5.60 25.75
C ARG A 78 2.35 -5.57 25.39
N ALA A 79 3.16 -4.83 26.13
CA ALA A 79 4.61 -4.75 25.92
C ALA A 79 5.29 -6.10 26.18
N ALA A 80 4.94 -6.78 27.27
CA ALA A 80 5.41 -8.12 27.59
C ALA A 80 5.00 -9.13 26.49
N GLY A 81 3.76 -9.08 26.02
CA GLY A 81 3.30 -9.91 24.90
C GLY A 81 4.10 -9.67 23.62
N ASN A 82 4.41 -8.41 23.31
CA ASN A 82 5.25 -8.07 22.15
C ASN A 82 6.67 -8.61 22.28
N LEU A 83 7.24 -8.62 23.49
CA LEU A 83 8.55 -9.20 23.76
C LEU A 83 8.53 -10.72 23.53
N SER A 84 7.55 -11.43 24.11
CA SER A 84 7.37 -12.87 23.89
C SER A 84 7.15 -13.20 22.41
N PHE A 85 6.39 -12.37 21.68
CA PHE A 85 6.20 -12.55 20.24
C PHE A 85 7.51 -12.44 19.45
N ARG A 86 8.36 -11.46 19.79
CA ARG A 86 9.70 -11.30 19.16
C ARG A 86 10.64 -12.46 19.49
N ASN A 87 10.49 -13.05 20.66
CA ASN A 87 11.24 -14.23 21.09
C ASN A 87 10.70 -15.55 20.48
N GLY A 88 9.63 -15.50 19.67
CA GLY A 88 9.02 -16.68 19.06
C GLY A 88 8.09 -17.48 19.98
N GLN A 89 7.81 -16.98 21.19
CA GLN A 89 6.92 -17.60 22.16
C GLN A 89 5.47 -17.15 21.92
N PHE A 90 4.86 -17.63 20.84
CA PHE A 90 3.54 -17.17 20.38
C PHE A 90 2.40 -17.54 21.32
N ALA A 91 2.41 -18.75 21.88
CA ALA A 91 1.40 -19.20 22.84
C ALA A 91 1.40 -18.33 24.11
N GLU A 92 2.58 -18.06 24.68
CA GLU A 92 2.71 -17.20 25.86
C GLU A 92 2.25 -15.77 25.54
N ALA A 93 2.68 -15.21 24.40
CA ALA A 93 2.23 -13.90 23.92
C ALA A 93 0.69 -13.83 23.80
N ALA A 94 0.05 -14.86 23.25
CA ALA A 94 -1.41 -14.93 23.11
C ALA A 94 -2.13 -14.93 24.47
N THR A 95 -1.56 -15.60 25.49
CA THR A 95 -2.13 -15.56 26.85
C THR A 95 -2.01 -14.17 27.48
N LEU A 96 -0.89 -13.48 27.27
CA LEU A 96 -0.66 -12.12 27.76
C LEU A 96 -1.62 -11.13 27.10
N TYR A 97 -1.82 -11.19 25.78
CA TYR A 97 -2.83 -10.36 25.11
C TYR A 97 -4.25 -10.68 25.56
N SER A 98 -4.58 -11.96 25.78
CA SER A 98 -5.89 -12.36 26.29
C SER A 98 -6.15 -11.86 27.72
N ARG A 99 -5.11 -11.79 28.55
CA ARG A 99 -5.18 -11.17 29.87
C ARG A 99 -5.38 -9.65 29.76
N ALA A 100 -4.64 -8.98 28.87
CA ALA A 100 -4.78 -7.56 28.61
C ALA A 100 -6.20 -7.18 28.13
N LEU A 101 -6.79 -7.97 27.22
CA LEU A 101 -8.16 -7.80 26.73
C LEU A 101 -9.19 -7.91 27.86
N ARG A 102 -9.10 -8.94 28.71
CA ARG A 102 -10.00 -9.11 29.86
C ARG A 102 -9.92 -7.94 30.84
N MET A 103 -8.72 -7.40 31.05
CA MET A 103 -8.53 -6.24 31.91
C MET A 103 -9.13 -4.97 31.31
N LEU A 104 -8.98 -4.76 30.00
CA LEU A 104 -9.57 -3.62 29.30
C LEU A 104 -11.10 -3.67 29.32
N GLN A 105 -11.69 -4.84 29.07
CA GLN A 105 -13.13 -5.06 29.13
C GLN A 105 -13.70 -4.89 30.55
N ALA A 106 -12.95 -5.29 31.58
CA ALA A 106 -13.34 -5.12 32.98
C ALA A 106 -13.29 -3.66 33.46
N GLN A 107 -12.49 -2.80 32.81
CA GLN A 107 -12.36 -1.38 33.17
C GLN A 107 -13.52 -0.52 32.65
N GLY A 108 -14.38 -1.03 31.74
CA GLY A 108 -15.58 -0.35 31.26
C GLY A 108 -15.33 0.86 30.34
N SER A 109 -14.16 1.51 30.42
CA SER A 109 -13.67 2.47 29.44
C SER A 109 -12.97 1.73 28.29
N SER A 110 -13.74 1.02 27.46
CA SER A 110 -13.18 0.34 26.28
C SER A 110 -12.79 1.40 25.24
N ASP A 111 -11.50 1.72 25.19
CA ASP A 111 -10.93 2.39 24.03
C ASP A 111 -10.92 1.36 22.88
N PRO A 112 -11.80 1.51 21.86
CA PRO A 112 -11.97 0.52 20.81
C PRO A 112 -10.70 0.36 19.96
N GLU A 113 -9.84 1.38 19.93
CA GLU A 113 -8.57 1.34 19.18
C GLU A 113 -7.54 0.48 19.91
N LYS A 114 -7.40 0.66 21.22
CA LYS A 114 -6.52 -0.21 22.05
C LYS A 114 -6.99 -1.66 22.02
N GLU A 115 -8.30 -1.88 22.09
CA GLU A 115 -8.89 -3.22 22.02
C GLU A 115 -8.66 -3.88 20.64
N SER A 116 -8.90 -3.15 19.55
CA SER A 116 -8.64 -3.63 18.18
C SER A 116 -7.17 -4.00 17.96
N VAL A 117 -6.23 -3.22 18.49
CA VAL A 117 -4.79 -3.50 18.39
C VAL A 117 -4.42 -4.79 19.13
N LEU A 118 -5.00 -5.03 20.32
CA LEU A 118 -4.76 -6.26 21.08
C LEU A 118 -5.30 -7.50 20.36
N TYR A 119 -6.52 -7.45 19.82
CA TYR A 119 -7.05 -8.53 18.98
C TYR A 119 -6.17 -8.78 17.76
N SER A 120 -5.71 -7.71 17.10
CA SER A 120 -4.84 -7.84 15.94
C SER A 120 -3.49 -8.49 16.27
N ASN A 121 -2.90 -8.15 17.43
CA ASN A 121 -1.65 -8.76 17.90
C ASN A 121 -1.83 -10.22 18.29
N ARG A 122 -2.94 -10.57 18.96
CA ARG A 122 -3.26 -11.97 19.28
C ARG A 122 -3.51 -12.81 18.02
N ALA A 123 -4.20 -12.25 17.02
CA ALA A 123 -4.37 -12.88 15.71
C ALA A 123 -3.03 -13.18 15.04
N ALA A 124 -2.03 -12.30 15.19
CA ALA A 124 -0.68 -12.54 14.67
C ALA A 124 -0.01 -13.76 15.31
N CYS A 125 -0.22 -13.99 16.62
CA CYS A 125 0.26 -15.21 17.29
C CYS A 125 -0.42 -16.45 16.68
N HIS A 126 -1.75 -16.43 16.58
CA HIS A 126 -2.51 -17.56 16.03
C HIS A 126 -2.12 -17.90 14.59
N LEU A 127 -1.84 -16.89 13.76
CA LEU A 127 -1.36 -17.11 12.40
C LEU A 127 0.03 -17.78 12.38
N LYS A 128 0.91 -17.45 13.32
CA LYS A 128 2.23 -18.08 13.45
C LYS A 128 2.16 -19.49 14.02
N ASP A 129 1.18 -19.76 14.89
CA ASP A 129 0.88 -21.09 15.41
C ASP A 129 0.14 -21.98 14.38
N GLY A 130 -0.28 -21.42 13.23
CA GLY A 130 -1.05 -22.13 12.20
C GLY A 130 -2.55 -22.24 12.49
N ASN A 131 -3.03 -21.70 13.61
CA ASN A 131 -4.45 -21.68 13.97
C ASN A 131 -5.18 -20.55 13.22
N CYS A 132 -5.56 -20.84 11.97
CA CYS A 132 -6.19 -19.87 11.09
C CYS A 132 -7.62 -19.51 11.53
N ILE A 133 -8.33 -20.42 12.19
CA ILE A 133 -9.73 -20.22 12.60
C ILE A 133 -9.83 -19.13 13.67
N ASP A 134 -9.02 -19.23 14.73
CA ASP A 134 -9.05 -18.23 15.80
C ASP A 134 -8.43 -16.91 15.35
N CYS A 135 -7.45 -16.93 14.45
CA CYS A 135 -6.95 -15.73 13.77
C CYS A 135 -8.08 -14.98 13.06
N ILE A 136 -8.94 -15.67 12.29
CA ILE A 136 -10.06 -15.04 11.57
C ILE A 136 -11.06 -14.43 12.55
N LYS A 137 -11.37 -15.11 13.66
CA LYS A 137 -12.27 -14.58 14.70
C LYS A 137 -11.72 -13.29 15.29
N ASP A 138 -10.45 -13.30 15.71
CA ASP A 138 -9.80 -12.13 16.30
C ASP A 138 -9.69 -10.96 15.31
N CYS A 139 -9.34 -11.22 14.04
CA CYS A 139 -9.34 -10.18 13.02
C CYS A 139 -10.74 -9.61 12.76
N THR A 140 -11.77 -10.45 12.81
CA THR A 140 -13.16 -10.00 12.62
C THR A 140 -13.62 -9.14 13.79
N SER A 141 -13.30 -9.53 15.03
CA SER A 141 -13.55 -8.70 16.22
C SER A 141 -12.78 -7.38 16.15
N ALA A 142 -11.51 -7.39 15.72
CA ALA A 142 -10.71 -6.17 15.56
C ALA A 142 -11.30 -5.21 14.52
N LEU A 143 -11.84 -5.75 13.42
CA LEU A 143 -12.46 -4.97 12.34
C LEU A 143 -13.88 -4.50 12.69
N ALA A 144 -14.58 -5.20 13.58
CA ALA A 144 -15.86 -4.74 14.12
C ALA A 144 -15.66 -3.48 14.99
N LEU A 145 -14.54 -3.39 15.71
CA LEU A 145 -14.17 -2.23 16.53
C LEU A 145 -13.61 -1.08 15.69
N VAL A 146 -12.63 -1.38 14.83
CA VAL A 146 -11.98 -0.41 13.95
C VAL A 146 -12.09 -0.91 12.51
N PRO A 147 -13.11 -0.44 11.76
CA PRO A 147 -13.27 -0.79 10.37
C PRO A 147 -12.04 -0.41 9.54
N PHE A 148 -11.76 -1.21 8.51
CA PHE A 148 -10.68 -0.96 7.55
C PHE A 148 -9.27 -0.93 8.15
N GLY A 149 -9.03 -1.61 9.26
CA GLY A 149 -7.68 -1.79 9.80
C GLY A 149 -6.80 -2.64 8.88
N MET A 150 -5.72 -2.06 8.36
CA MET A 150 -4.78 -2.72 7.43
C MET A 150 -4.19 -4.03 7.97
N LYS A 151 -3.69 -4.00 9.22
CA LYS A 151 -3.05 -5.16 9.85
C LYS A 151 -4.03 -6.32 10.09
N PRO A 152 -5.23 -6.10 10.69
CA PRO A 152 -6.26 -7.14 10.76
C PRO A 152 -6.66 -7.70 9.38
N LEU A 153 -6.84 -6.85 8.36
CA LEU A 153 -7.23 -7.30 7.01
C LEU A 153 -6.16 -8.21 6.39
N LEU A 154 -4.89 -7.79 6.40
CA LEU A 154 -3.79 -8.60 5.86
C LEU A 154 -3.66 -9.95 6.57
N ARG A 155 -3.79 -9.96 7.91
CA ARG A 155 -3.72 -11.21 8.71
C ARG A 155 -4.89 -12.13 8.41
N ARG A 156 -6.10 -11.59 8.28
CA ARG A 156 -7.30 -12.36 7.92
C ARG A 156 -7.20 -12.92 6.51
N ALA A 157 -6.68 -12.13 5.56
CA ALA A 157 -6.42 -12.58 4.19
C ALA A 157 -5.45 -13.78 4.16
N SER A 158 -4.33 -13.70 4.89
CA SER A 158 -3.39 -14.82 5.01
C SER A 158 -3.98 -16.05 5.69
N ALA A 159 -4.84 -15.87 6.69
CA ALA A 159 -5.55 -16.99 7.32
C ALA A 159 -6.58 -17.64 6.36
N TYR A 160 -7.26 -16.85 5.52
CA TYR A 160 -8.13 -17.39 4.47
C TYR A 160 -7.37 -18.09 3.35
N GLU A 161 -6.19 -17.57 2.97
CA GLU A 161 -5.28 -18.22 2.03
C GLU A 161 -4.87 -19.61 2.54
N ALA A 162 -4.51 -19.72 3.81
CA ALA A 162 -4.17 -21.00 4.44
C ALA A 162 -5.35 -21.98 4.57
N LEU A 163 -6.59 -21.49 4.53
CA LEU A 163 -7.81 -22.31 4.52
C LEU A 163 -8.40 -22.50 3.11
N GLU A 164 -7.68 -22.10 2.07
CA GLU A 164 -8.09 -22.18 0.66
C GLU A 164 -9.40 -21.42 0.34
N LYS A 165 -9.77 -20.45 1.19
CA LYS A 165 -10.92 -19.57 0.99
C LYS A 165 -10.52 -18.36 0.15
N TYR A 166 -10.10 -18.63 -1.10
CA TYR A 166 -9.46 -17.63 -1.96
C TYR A 166 -10.35 -16.43 -2.30
N THR A 167 -11.67 -16.61 -2.38
CA THR A 167 -12.61 -15.50 -2.64
C THR A 167 -12.59 -14.47 -1.52
N LEU A 168 -12.65 -14.93 -0.27
CA LEU A 168 -12.61 -14.07 0.92
C LEU A 168 -11.22 -13.45 1.11
N ALA A 169 -10.15 -14.22 0.89
CA ALA A 169 -8.77 -13.71 0.93
C ALA A 169 -8.56 -12.59 -0.10
N TYR A 170 -9.05 -12.78 -1.32
CA TYR A 170 -8.95 -11.79 -2.39
C TYR A 170 -9.67 -10.48 -2.03
N MET A 171 -10.87 -10.56 -1.44
CA MET A 171 -11.61 -9.38 -0.99
C MET A 171 -10.83 -8.59 0.08
N ASP A 172 -10.24 -9.26 1.06
CA ASP A 172 -9.45 -8.60 2.10
C ASP A 172 -8.19 -7.92 1.51
N TYR A 173 -7.50 -8.58 0.56
CA TYR A 173 -6.36 -7.96 -0.13
C TYR A 173 -6.75 -6.75 -0.98
N LEU A 174 -7.85 -6.84 -1.72
CA LEU A 174 -8.36 -5.69 -2.48
C LEU A 174 -8.81 -4.55 -1.58
N THR A 175 -9.38 -4.85 -0.42
CA THR A 175 -9.77 -3.83 0.57
C THR A 175 -8.54 -3.08 1.06
N VAL A 176 -7.42 -3.77 1.31
CA VAL A 176 -6.16 -3.11 1.66
C VAL A 176 -5.63 -2.24 0.53
N LEU A 177 -5.64 -2.74 -0.71
CA LEU A 177 -5.19 -1.97 -1.89
C LEU A 177 -6.05 -0.74 -2.18
N GLN A 178 -7.34 -0.75 -1.81
CA GLN A 178 -8.21 0.42 -1.87
C GLN A 178 -7.87 1.48 -0.82
N ILE A 179 -7.25 1.08 0.29
CA ILE A 179 -6.83 2.00 1.35
C ILE A 179 -5.43 2.54 1.03
N ASP A 180 -4.50 1.67 0.62
CA ASP A 180 -3.11 1.99 0.28
C ASP A 180 -2.61 1.03 -0.81
N ASP A 181 -2.28 1.58 -1.98
CA ASP A 181 -1.80 0.83 -3.14
C ASP A 181 -0.31 0.46 -3.04
N SER A 182 0.43 1.05 -2.11
CA SER A 182 1.86 0.83 -1.93
C SER A 182 2.19 -0.47 -1.17
N VAL A 183 1.18 -1.11 -0.57
CA VAL A 183 1.35 -2.31 0.25
C VAL A 183 1.67 -3.52 -0.63
N THR A 184 2.96 -3.83 -0.78
CA THR A 184 3.46 -4.93 -1.62
C THR A 184 2.87 -6.29 -1.24
N SER A 185 2.74 -6.59 0.07
CA SER A 185 2.15 -7.85 0.53
C SER A 185 0.71 -8.05 0.06
N ALA A 186 -0.05 -6.97 -0.11
CA ALA A 186 -1.41 -7.02 -0.63
C ALA A 186 -1.43 -7.20 -2.15
N LEU A 187 -0.52 -6.54 -2.87
CA LEU A 187 -0.37 -6.68 -4.32
C LEU A 187 0.05 -8.10 -4.72
N GLU A 188 1.02 -8.67 -4.02
CA GLU A 188 1.46 -10.04 -4.22
C GLU A 188 0.35 -11.03 -3.84
N GLY A 189 -0.32 -10.80 -2.71
CA GLY A 189 -1.47 -11.60 -2.27
C GLY A 189 -2.59 -11.61 -3.30
N SER A 190 -3.00 -10.44 -3.80
CA SER A 190 -4.07 -10.33 -4.82
C SER A 190 -3.70 -11.04 -6.13
N SER A 191 -2.43 -10.96 -6.54
CA SER A 191 -1.91 -11.65 -7.73
C SER A 191 -1.88 -13.17 -7.57
N ARG A 192 -1.55 -13.67 -6.36
CA ARG A 192 -1.65 -15.11 -6.04
C ARG A 192 -3.11 -15.57 -6.07
N MET A 193 -4.00 -14.85 -5.40
CA MET A 193 -5.42 -15.20 -5.33
C MET A 193 -6.08 -15.16 -6.71
N THR A 194 -5.71 -14.19 -7.57
CA THR A 194 -6.22 -14.11 -8.94
C THR A 194 -5.91 -15.38 -9.75
N ARG A 195 -4.70 -15.93 -9.61
CA ARG A 195 -4.32 -17.19 -10.25
C ARG A 195 -5.13 -18.36 -9.67
N ALA A 196 -5.19 -18.49 -8.35
CA ALA A 196 -5.96 -19.56 -7.70
C ALA A 196 -7.46 -19.53 -8.04
N LEU A 197 -8.05 -18.33 -8.17
CA LEU A 197 -9.44 -18.15 -8.56
C LEU A 197 -9.69 -18.46 -10.04
N MET A 198 -8.76 -18.09 -10.91
CA MET A 198 -8.82 -18.43 -12.33
C MET A 198 -8.69 -19.94 -12.56
N ASP A 199 -7.84 -20.62 -11.78
CA ASP A 199 -7.68 -22.09 -11.85
C ASP A 199 -8.93 -22.83 -11.35
N SER A 200 -9.62 -22.31 -10.33
CA SER A 200 -10.80 -22.94 -9.73
C SER A 200 -12.11 -22.63 -10.46
N PHE A 201 -12.29 -21.40 -10.94
CA PHE A 201 -13.57 -20.93 -11.50
C PHE A 201 -13.53 -20.63 -13.01
N GLY A 202 -12.36 -20.67 -13.65
CA GLY A 202 -12.18 -20.35 -15.07
C GLY A 202 -12.20 -18.85 -15.37
N PRO A 203 -12.35 -18.44 -16.65
CA PRO A 203 -12.27 -17.03 -17.06
C PRO A 203 -13.36 -16.14 -16.46
N ASP A 204 -14.50 -16.71 -16.07
CA ASP A 204 -15.65 -15.99 -15.49
C ASP A 204 -15.60 -15.91 -13.96
N TRP A 205 -14.46 -16.19 -13.33
CA TRP A 205 -14.30 -16.15 -11.87
C TRP A 205 -14.73 -14.80 -11.25
N ARG A 206 -14.57 -13.70 -12.00
CA ARG A 206 -14.95 -12.35 -11.58
C ARG A 206 -16.46 -12.20 -11.33
N GLN A 207 -17.29 -12.93 -12.07
CA GLN A 207 -18.76 -12.87 -11.94
C GLN A 207 -19.24 -13.61 -10.68
N LYS A 208 -18.43 -14.53 -10.15
CA LYS A 208 -18.73 -15.34 -8.95
C LYS A 208 -18.25 -14.68 -7.65
N LEU A 209 -17.61 -13.51 -7.74
CA LEU A 209 -17.14 -12.78 -6.57
C LEU A 209 -18.32 -12.07 -5.87
N PRO A 210 -18.35 -12.06 -4.53
CA PRO A 210 -19.23 -11.17 -3.79
C PRO A 210 -18.93 -9.71 -4.14
N SER A 211 -19.93 -8.84 -4.03
CA SER A 211 -19.75 -7.39 -4.21
C SER A 211 -18.65 -6.87 -3.28
N ILE A 212 -17.61 -6.26 -3.87
CA ILE A 212 -16.48 -5.73 -3.13
C ILE A 212 -16.98 -4.58 -2.22
N PRO A 213 -16.69 -4.61 -0.91
CA PRO A 213 -17.07 -3.52 -0.02
C PRO A 213 -16.32 -2.25 -0.44
N LEU A 214 -17.08 -1.18 -0.70
CA LEU A 214 -16.50 0.12 -1.01
C LEU A 214 -15.88 0.72 0.25
N VAL A 215 -14.58 0.99 0.18
CA VAL A 215 -13.88 1.65 1.28
C VAL A 215 -14.18 3.16 1.23
N PRO A 216 -14.77 3.77 2.27
CA PRO A 216 -15.02 5.20 2.28
C PRO A 216 -13.70 5.99 2.42
N VAL A 217 -13.66 7.18 1.81
CA VAL A 217 -12.47 8.06 1.80
C VAL A 217 -11.96 8.42 3.20
N SER A 218 -12.83 8.38 4.22
CA SER A 218 -12.45 8.58 5.62
C SER A 218 -11.52 7.48 6.16
N ALA A 219 -11.66 6.25 5.70
CA ALA A 219 -10.80 5.13 6.08
C ALA A 219 -9.42 5.18 5.41
N GLN A 220 -9.35 5.70 4.17
CA GLN A 220 -8.09 6.02 3.48
C GLN A 220 -7.28 7.05 4.29
N LYS A 221 -7.94 8.17 4.68
CA LYS A 221 -7.31 9.24 5.47
C LYS A 221 -6.96 8.85 6.92
N ARG A 222 -7.70 7.93 7.55
CA ARG A 222 -7.44 7.47 8.93
C ARG A 222 -6.03 6.90 9.10
N TRP A 223 -5.54 6.16 8.11
CA TRP A 223 -4.22 5.52 8.15
C TRP A 223 -3.11 6.36 7.52
N GLU A 224 -3.46 7.45 6.85
CA GLU A 224 -2.54 8.53 6.54
C GLU A 224 -2.07 9.24 7.82
N CYS A 225 -2.91 9.34 8.86
CA CYS A 225 -2.66 10.17 10.05
C CYS A 225 -2.06 9.50 11.32
N LEU A 226 -1.74 8.20 11.34
CA LEU A 226 -1.02 7.63 12.50
C LEU A 226 0.50 7.76 12.34
N PRO A 227 1.19 8.60 13.14
CA PRO A 227 2.62 8.42 13.35
C PRO A 227 2.79 7.09 14.10
N SER A 228 3.59 6.21 13.53
CA SER A 228 3.94 4.90 14.10
C SER A 228 4.46 5.06 15.54
N GLU A 229 3.66 4.68 16.53
CA GLU A 229 4.14 4.37 17.88
C GLU A 229 4.93 3.05 17.84
N ASN A 230 6.13 3.12 17.26
CA ASN A 230 7.32 2.38 17.67
C ASN A 230 8.43 2.75 16.69
N CYS A 231 9.26 3.71 17.07
CA CYS A 231 10.62 3.85 16.53
C CYS A 231 11.43 4.75 17.47
N LYS A 232 11.73 4.21 18.65
CA LYS A 232 12.97 4.56 19.34
C LYS A 232 13.72 3.26 19.58
N GLU A 233 15.03 3.34 19.37
CA GLU A 233 16.03 2.28 19.51
C GLU A 233 16.15 1.30 18.33
N THR A 234 16.84 1.76 17.29
CA THR A 234 18.21 1.28 16.97
C THR A 234 18.73 2.02 15.74
N ALA A 235 19.56 3.03 15.96
CA ALA A 235 20.27 3.72 14.88
C ALA A 235 21.65 3.09 14.68
N LYS A 236 21.79 2.32 13.59
CA LYS A 236 22.96 2.36 12.68
C LYS A 236 22.73 1.37 11.53
N SER A 237 22.50 1.90 10.33
CA SER A 237 23.23 1.61 9.08
C SER A 237 22.38 1.78 7.81
N LYS A 238 22.77 2.77 7.00
CA LYS A 238 22.68 2.86 5.53
C LYS A 238 21.31 2.88 4.81
N SER A 239 20.87 4.10 4.52
CA SER A 239 20.43 4.64 3.22
C SER A 239 19.69 3.73 2.21
N LYS A 240 18.40 4.03 1.97
CA LYS A 240 17.82 4.26 0.63
C LYS A 240 16.39 4.83 0.71
N GLU A 241 16.28 6.09 0.31
CA GLU A 241 15.22 6.72 -0.49
C GLU A 241 13.84 6.03 -0.60
N SER A 242 12.81 6.67 -0.02
CA SER A 242 11.51 6.88 -0.67
C SER A 242 10.69 7.90 0.13
N THR A 243 10.47 9.04 -0.49
CA THR A 243 9.63 10.15 -0.02
C THR A 243 8.16 9.85 -0.28
N ALA A 244 7.36 9.71 0.78
CA ALA A 244 5.89 9.73 0.72
C ALA A 244 5.38 10.81 1.69
N THR A 245 5.10 11.99 1.15
CA THR A 245 4.69 13.19 1.87
C THR A 245 3.20 13.11 2.21
N LYS A 246 2.85 12.62 3.41
CA LYS A 246 1.49 12.65 3.97
C LYS A 246 1.06 14.09 4.26
N SER A 247 -0.05 14.52 3.68
CA SER A 247 -0.66 15.85 3.90
C SER A 247 -1.36 15.88 5.27
N ARG A 248 -0.58 16.15 6.31
CA ARG A 248 -1.06 16.69 7.58
C ARG A 248 -1.08 18.21 7.41
N VAL A 249 -2.18 18.89 7.74
CA VAL A 249 -2.21 20.36 7.79
C VAL A 249 -1.06 20.80 8.70
N PRO A 250 -0.03 21.49 8.19
CA PRO A 250 1.12 21.84 9.00
C PRO A 250 0.67 22.81 10.09
N PRO A 251 1.18 22.69 11.34
CA PRO A 251 1.01 23.72 12.36
C PRO A 251 1.35 25.10 11.76
N ALA A 252 0.64 26.16 12.16
CA ALA A 252 0.82 27.50 11.58
C ALA A 252 2.30 27.98 11.59
N GLY A 253 3.07 27.57 12.60
CA GLY A 253 4.51 27.85 12.67
C GLY A 253 5.36 27.11 11.62
N ASP A 254 4.97 25.92 11.19
CA ASP A 254 5.69 25.15 10.17
C ASP A 254 5.37 25.67 8.75
N VAL A 255 4.17 26.18 8.53
CA VAL A 255 3.82 26.88 7.28
C VAL A 255 4.68 28.14 7.10
N GLU A 256 4.88 28.92 8.17
CA GLU A 256 5.70 30.13 8.08
C GLU A 256 7.18 29.80 7.86
N ARG A 257 7.71 28.77 8.53
CA ARG A 257 9.08 28.27 8.26
C ARG A 257 9.25 27.81 6.82
N ALA A 258 8.28 27.06 6.29
CA ALA A 258 8.31 26.63 4.89
C ALA A 258 8.32 27.82 3.92
N ARG A 259 7.56 28.88 4.23
CA ARG A 259 7.50 30.12 3.44
C ARG A 259 8.85 30.85 3.42
N VAL A 260 9.50 30.98 4.57
CA VAL A 260 10.85 31.58 4.67
C VAL A 260 11.87 30.79 3.86
N LEU A 261 11.90 29.46 4.01
CA LEU A 261 12.81 28.58 3.27
C LEU A 261 12.60 28.64 1.75
N LYS A 262 11.34 28.76 1.31
CA LYS A 262 11.02 28.97 -0.11
C LYS A 262 11.61 30.30 -0.61
N GLU A 263 11.47 31.37 0.17
CA GLU A 263 12.00 32.68 -0.24
C GLU A 263 13.53 32.68 -0.27
N GLU A 264 14.21 32.02 0.67
CA GLU A 264 15.65 31.77 0.59
C GLU A 264 16.04 31.02 -0.70
N GLY A 265 15.26 29.98 -1.05
CA GLY A 265 15.41 29.26 -2.32
C GLY A 265 15.26 30.18 -3.53
N ASN A 266 14.27 31.09 -3.52
CA ASN A 266 14.05 32.06 -4.60
C ASN A 266 15.25 33.00 -4.76
N GLU A 267 15.83 33.48 -3.66
CA GLU A 267 17.04 34.31 -3.68
C GLU A 267 18.26 33.56 -4.23
N LEU A 268 18.40 32.28 -3.91
CA LEU A 268 19.47 31.44 -4.47
C LEU A 268 19.29 31.22 -5.98
N VAL A 269 18.06 31.09 -6.46
CA VAL A 269 17.77 31.01 -7.90
C VAL A 269 18.15 32.31 -8.61
N LYS A 270 17.86 33.48 -8.02
CA LYS A 270 18.28 34.78 -8.57
C LYS A 270 19.81 34.91 -8.66
N LYS A 271 20.52 34.33 -7.69
CA LYS A 271 21.99 34.26 -7.67
C LYS A 271 22.59 33.20 -8.61
N GLY A 272 21.77 32.37 -9.27
CA GLY A 272 22.20 31.28 -10.14
C GLY A 272 22.63 29.99 -9.42
N ASN A 273 22.49 29.93 -8.10
CA ASN A 273 22.88 28.78 -7.29
C ASN A 273 21.77 27.73 -7.23
N HIS A 274 21.51 27.07 -8.35
CA HIS A 274 20.37 26.15 -8.50
C HIS A 274 20.46 24.88 -7.63
N LYS A 275 21.66 24.38 -7.31
CA LYS A 275 21.83 23.20 -6.45
C LYS A 275 21.42 23.48 -4.99
N GLN A 276 21.93 24.57 -4.42
CA GLN A 276 21.57 24.99 -3.06
C GLN A 276 20.10 25.40 -2.97
N ALA A 277 19.55 26.00 -4.04
CA ALA A 277 18.13 26.31 -4.10
C ALA A 277 17.25 25.04 -3.98
N ILE A 278 17.63 23.94 -4.62
CA ILE A 278 16.90 22.65 -4.51
C ILE A 278 16.90 22.15 -3.07
N GLU A 279 18.03 22.24 -2.36
CA GLU A 279 18.11 21.84 -0.95
C GLU A 279 17.15 22.67 -0.09
N LYS A 280 17.12 23.99 -0.28
CA LYS A 280 16.17 24.88 0.41
C LYS A 280 14.72 24.60 0.08
N TYR A 281 14.39 24.29 -1.16
CA TYR A 281 13.06 23.85 -1.53
C TYR A 281 12.72 22.48 -0.93
N ASN A 282 13.67 21.56 -0.81
CA ASN A 282 13.46 20.27 -0.13
C ASN A 282 13.15 20.47 1.35
N GLU A 283 13.90 21.33 2.03
CA GLU A 283 13.64 21.72 3.42
C GLU A 283 12.24 22.35 3.54
N SER A 284 11.89 23.30 2.66
CA SER A 284 10.56 23.92 2.63
C SER A 284 9.44 22.89 2.49
N LEU A 285 9.59 21.94 1.55
CA LEU A 285 8.63 20.87 1.29
C LEU A 285 8.53 19.83 2.40
N TRP A 286 9.57 19.72 3.23
CA TRP A 286 9.54 18.88 4.44
C TRP A 286 8.59 19.47 5.49
N PHE A 287 8.58 20.80 5.65
CA PHE A 287 7.69 21.49 6.59
C PHE A 287 6.28 21.70 6.05
N SER A 288 6.15 22.07 4.76
CA SER A 288 4.86 22.26 4.10
C SER A 288 4.90 21.79 2.65
N ASN A 289 4.08 20.79 2.35
CA ASN A 289 3.93 20.21 1.01
C ASN A 289 2.70 20.74 0.25
N LEU A 290 2.05 21.78 0.76
CA LEU A 290 0.79 22.30 0.22
C LEU A 290 0.97 23.39 -0.83
N GLU A 291 2.19 23.91 -0.99
CA GLU A 291 2.44 25.05 -1.87
C GLU A 291 2.90 24.62 -3.27
N SER A 292 2.02 24.78 -4.27
CA SER A 292 2.32 24.50 -5.69
C SER A 292 3.51 25.29 -6.23
N ALA A 293 3.69 26.54 -5.77
CA ALA A 293 4.78 27.40 -6.22
C ALA A 293 6.17 26.82 -5.89
N THR A 294 6.33 26.19 -4.73
CA THR A 294 7.59 25.58 -4.28
C THR A 294 8.02 24.44 -5.20
N TYR A 295 7.10 23.53 -5.52
CA TYR A 295 7.35 22.46 -6.50
C TYR A 295 7.69 23.03 -7.89
N SER A 296 6.95 24.03 -8.35
CA SER A 296 7.18 24.66 -9.64
C SER A 296 8.57 25.32 -9.71
N ASN A 297 9.03 25.96 -8.63
CA ASN A 297 10.35 26.61 -8.56
C ASN A 297 11.49 25.61 -8.43
N ARG A 298 11.29 24.49 -7.71
CA ARG A 298 12.24 23.38 -7.67
C ARG A 298 12.38 22.72 -9.06
N ALA A 299 11.28 22.54 -9.78
CA ALA A 299 11.29 22.03 -11.15
C ALA A 299 12.11 22.92 -12.11
N LEU A 300 12.04 24.24 -11.95
CA LEU A 300 12.89 25.17 -12.72
C LEU A 300 14.38 24.90 -12.47
N CYS A 301 14.78 24.67 -11.22
CA CYS A 301 16.17 24.36 -10.88
C CYS A 301 16.60 23.03 -11.53
N HIS A 302 15.74 22.02 -11.49
CA HIS A 302 15.98 20.74 -12.16
C HIS A 302 16.11 20.88 -13.68
N LEU A 303 15.30 21.73 -14.33
CA LEU A 303 15.43 22.03 -15.75
C LEU A 303 16.81 22.63 -16.09
N VAL A 304 17.29 23.60 -15.30
CA VAL A 304 18.60 24.22 -15.51
C VAL A 304 19.74 23.21 -15.31
N LEU A 305 19.60 22.32 -14.32
CA LEU A 305 20.55 21.24 -14.06
C LEU A 305 20.41 20.04 -15.02
N LYS A 306 19.53 20.11 -16.03
CA LYS A 306 19.25 19.04 -17.00
C LYS A 306 18.70 17.75 -16.39
N GLN A 307 18.10 17.84 -15.21
CA GLN A 307 17.40 16.77 -14.49
C GLN A 307 15.93 16.74 -14.91
N TYR A 308 15.69 16.38 -16.17
CA TYR A 308 14.37 16.55 -16.79
C TYR A 308 13.30 15.62 -16.19
N LYS A 309 13.68 14.42 -15.72
CA LYS A 309 12.72 13.46 -15.14
C LYS A 309 12.19 13.95 -13.79
N GLU A 310 13.07 14.51 -12.98
CA GLU A 310 12.78 15.11 -11.68
C GLU A 310 11.92 16.36 -11.86
N ALA A 311 12.23 17.21 -12.85
CA ALA A 311 11.41 18.36 -13.20
C ALA A 311 9.97 17.98 -13.59
N VAL A 312 9.77 16.89 -14.35
CA VAL A 312 8.44 16.39 -14.69
C VAL A 312 7.66 15.96 -13.46
N LYS A 313 8.30 15.24 -12.52
CA LYS A 313 7.68 14.80 -11.27
C LYS A 313 7.20 16.01 -10.45
N ASP A 314 8.08 16.99 -10.26
CA ASP A 314 7.76 18.19 -9.49
C ASP A 314 6.65 19.03 -10.13
N CYS A 315 6.66 19.20 -11.45
CA CYS A 315 5.58 19.91 -12.12
C CYS A 315 4.25 19.15 -12.02
N THR A 316 4.28 17.82 -11.99
CA THR A 316 3.06 17.01 -11.83
C THR A 316 2.49 17.16 -10.43
N GLU A 317 3.32 17.18 -9.39
CA GLU A 317 2.86 17.51 -8.03
C GLU A 317 2.34 18.95 -7.93
N ALA A 318 3.01 19.92 -8.56
CA ALA A 318 2.55 21.30 -8.59
C ALA A 318 1.15 21.42 -9.22
N LEU A 319 0.88 20.70 -10.31
CA LEU A 319 -0.41 20.66 -11.00
C LEU A 319 -1.47 19.85 -10.24
N ARG A 320 -1.07 18.87 -9.43
CA ARG A 320 -1.97 18.16 -8.52
C ARG A 320 -2.49 19.08 -7.42
N LEU A 321 -1.64 19.98 -6.92
CA LEU A 321 -2.00 20.98 -5.90
C LEU A 321 -2.77 22.17 -6.50
N ASP A 322 -2.31 22.69 -7.63
CA ASP A 322 -2.96 23.77 -8.38
C ASP A 322 -3.03 23.42 -9.86
N GLY A 323 -4.19 22.90 -10.26
CA GLY A 323 -4.48 22.51 -11.65
C GLY A 323 -4.51 23.68 -12.64
N ARG A 324 -4.42 24.94 -12.17
CA ARG A 324 -4.37 26.14 -13.01
C ARG A 324 -2.98 26.79 -13.04
N ASN A 325 -1.95 26.12 -12.50
CA ASN A 325 -0.60 26.68 -12.48
C ASN A 325 0.06 26.66 -13.88
N VAL A 326 -0.09 27.77 -14.61
CA VAL A 326 0.48 28.01 -15.95
C VAL A 326 1.99 27.77 -16.00
N LYS A 327 2.73 28.19 -14.97
CA LYS A 327 4.19 28.02 -14.91
C LYS A 327 4.57 26.54 -14.82
N ALA A 328 3.80 25.74 -14.08
CA ALA A 328 4.04 24.30 -13.96
C ALA A 328 3.79 23.57 -15.29
N PHE A 329 2.70 23.91 -16.02
CA PHE A 329 2.48 23.38 -17.37
C PHE A 329 3.63 23.72 -18.33
N TYR A 330 4.06 24.98 -18.34
CA TYR A 330 5.15 25.43 -19.22
C TYR A 330 6.46 24.70 -18.93
N ARG A 331 6.83 24.59 -17.64
CA ARG A 331 8.06 23.91 -17.19
C ARG A 331 8.01 22.42 -17.50
N ARG A 332 6.85 21.77 -17.33
CA ARG A 332 6.67 20.35 -17.66
C ARG A 332 6.79 20.09 -19.17
N ALA A 333 6.19 20.95 -19.99
CA ALA A 333 6.33 20.90 -21.45
C ALA A 333 7.79 21.03 -21.89
N GLN A 334 8.54 21.98 -21.32
CA GLN A 334 9.97 22.11 -21.58
C GLN A 334 10.78 20.86 -21.19
N ALA A 335 10.44 20.24 -20.05
CA ALA A 335 11.08 19.00 -19.62
C ALA A 335 10.77 17.84 -20.59
N TYR A 336 9.51 17.69 -21.02
CA TYR A 336 9.11 16.68 -22.00
C TYR A 336 9.76 16.90 -23.36
N LYS A 337 9.88 18.15 -23.82
CA LYS A 337 10.66 18.50 -25.02
C LYS A 337 12.10 18.02 -24.92
N ALA A 338 12.75 18.26 -23.78
CA ALA A 338 14.14 17.82 -23.57
C ALA A 338 14.26 16.28 -23.51
N LEU A 339 13.22 15.59 -23.03
CA LEU A 339 13.10 14.14 -23.04
C LEU A 339 12.65 13.56 -24.39
N LYS A 340 12.42 14.41 -25.40
CA LYS A 340 11.89 14.05 -26.74
C LYS A 340 10.47 13.47 -26.72
N ASP A 341 9.72 13.67 -25.64
CA ASP A 341 8.30 13.35 -25.59
C ASP A 341 7.47 14.54 -26.08
N TYR A 342 7.44 14.72 -27.38
CA TYR A 342 6.72 15.83 -28.01
C TYR A 342 5.20 15.73 -27.86
N LYS A 343 4.65 14.51 -27.71
CA LYS A 343 3.22 14.28 -27.54
C LYS A 343 2.72 14.85 -26.21
N SER A 344 3.40 14.47 -25.13
CA SER A 344 3.07 14.97 -23.78
C SER A 344 3.34 16.47 -23.64
N SER A 345 4.43 16.96 -24.26
CA SER A 345 4.72 18.40 -24.32
C SER A 345 3.60 19.19 -24.99
N PHE A 346 3.12 18.74 -26.15
CA PHE A 346 2.07 19.42 -26.89
C PHE A 346 0.74 19.43 -26.12
N ALA A 347 0.41 18.35 -25.42
CA ALA A 347 -0.79 18.28 -24.56
C ALA A 347 -0.74 19.31 -23.42
N ASP A 348 0.41 19.46 -22.76
CA ASP A 348 0.60 20.46 -21.70
C ASP A 348 0.53 21.89 -22.24
N ILE A 349 1.07 22.15 -23.43
CA ILE A 349 1.02 23.47 -24.06
C ILE A 349 -0.40 23.84 -24.46
N ASN A 350 -1.19 22.90 -24.99
CA ASN A 350 -2.59 23.15 -25.29
C ASN A 350 -3.40 23.44 -24.02
N SER A 351 -3.15 22.68 -22.95
CA SER A 351 -3.78 22.91 -21.64
C SER A 351 -3.40 24.30 -21.08
N LEU A 352 -2.14 24.70 -21.23
CA LEU A 352 -1.68 26.04 -20.87
C LEU A 352 -2.40 27.13 -21.67
N LEU A 353 -2.49 26.97 -23.00
CA LEU A 353 -3.15 27.96 -23.88
C LEU A 353 -4.67 28.01 -23.69
N GLN A 354 -5.30 26.97 -23.14
CA GLN A 354 -6.69 27.05 -22.70
C GLN A 354 -6.86 27.99 -21.51
N ILE A 355 -5.88 28.05 -20.60
CA ILE A 355 -5.90 28.94 -19.44
C ILE A 355 -5.45 30.35 -19.83
N GLU A 356 -4.34 30.46 -20.57
CA GLU A 356 -3.77 31.72 -21.07
C GLU A 356 -3.58 31.69 -22.59
N PRO A 357 -4.63 32.03 -23.37
CA PRO A 357 -4.56 32.00 -24.83
C PRO A 357 -3.51 32.95 -25.45
N ARG A 358 -3.17 34.03 -24.74
CA ARG A 358 -2.22 35.08 -25.17
C ARG A 358 -0.78 34.84 -24.69
N ASN A 359 -0.45 33.65 -24.20
CA ASN A 359 0.89 33.34 -23.73
C ASN A 359 1.88 33.15 -24.90
N GLY A 360 2.66 34.19 -25.21
CA GLY A 360 3.62 34.20 -26.33
C GLY A 360 4.66 33.06 -26.28
N PRO A 361 5.32 32.81 -25.13
CA PRO A 361 6.25 31.67 -25.00
C PRO A 361 5.60 30.31 -25.29
N ALA A 362 4.40 30.06 -24.79
CA ALA A 362 3.69 28.80 -25.04
C ALA A 362 3.29 28.64 -26.51
N GLN A 363 2.88 29.72 -27.18
CA GLN A 363 2.58 29.70 -28.62
C GLN A 363 3.83 29.38 -29.46
N LYS A 364 4.99 29.97 -29.13
CA LYS A 364 6.26 29.64 -29.77
C LYS A 364 6.61 28.17 -29.58
N LEU A 365 6.52 27.67 -28.35
CA LEU A 365 6.80 26.28 -28.04
C LEU A 365 5.83 25.33 -28.79
N ARG A 366 4.56 25.70 -28.94
CA ARG A 366 3.58 24.96 -29.75
C ARG A 366 3.99 24.87 -31.22
N GLN A 367 4.44 25.99 -31.81
CA GLN A 367 4.88 26.04 -33.20
C GLN A 367 6.13 25.19 -33.43
N GLU A 368 7.05 25.13 -32.46
CA GLU A 368 8.23 24.27 -32.50
C GLU A 368 7.88 22.77 -32.42
N HIS A 369 6.75 22.40 -31.82
CA HIS A 369 6.30 21.02 -31.66
C HIS A 369 5.36 20.51 -32.75
N ALA A 370 4.99 21.36 -33.71
CA ALA A 370 4.23 20.91 -34.87
C ALA A 370 5.05 19.82 -35.60
N PRO A 371 4.51 18.59 -35.74
CA PRO A 371 5.24 17.47 -36.34
C PRO A 371 5.48 17.82 -37.80
N ASP A 372 6.73 18.13 -38.12
CA ASP A 372 7.20 18.57 -39.43
C ASP A 372 6.37 19.71 -40.05
N ARG A 373 7.09 20.72 -40.56
CA ARG A 373 6.68 21.28 -41.84
C ARG A 373 6.75 20.13 -42.84
N VAL A 374 5.70 19.29 -42.88
CA VAL A 374 5.36 18.56 -44.09
C VAL A 374 5.28 19.65 -45.13
N ALA A 375 6.28 19.66 -46.00
CA ALA A 375 6.16 20.27 -47.29
C ALA A 375 4.77 19.89 -47.77
N LEU A 376 3.85 20.86 -47.81
CA LEU A 376 2.72 20.75 -48.71
C LEU A 376 3.36 20.33 -50.04
N PRO A 377 3.05 19.15 -50.59
CA PRO A 377 3.42 18.92 -51.97
C PRO A 377 2.78 20.08 -52.72
N ALA A 378 3.62 20.94 -53.30
CA ALA A 378 3.14 21.91 -54.26
C ALA A 378 2.33 21.10 -55.27
N SER A 379 1.01 21.26 -55.24
CA SER A 379 0.12 20.63 -56.20
C SER A 379 0.62 20.99 -57.59
N PRO A 380 1.15 20.04 -58.39
CA PRO A 380 1.46 20.32 -59.77
C PRO A 380 0.16 20.13 -60.53
N GLY A 381 -0.58 21.20 -60.77
CA GLY A 381 -1.84 21.05 -61.51
C GLY A 381 -2.84 22.19 -61.46
N THR A 382 -2.39 23.43 -61.69
CA THR A 382 -3.26 24.38 -62.38
C THR A 382 -2.41 25.16 -63.38
N LEU A 383 -2.14 24.52 -64.53
CA LEU A 383 -1.91 25.23 -65.78
C LEU A 383 -3.20 25.94 -66.14
N THR A 384 -3.47 27.12 -65.56
CA THR A 384 -4.30 28.10 -66.25
C THR A 384 -3.49 28.63 -67.41
N VAL A 385 -3.76 28.03 -68.56
CA VAL A 385 -3.36 28.47 -69.89
C VAL A 385 -3.60 29.97 -70.01
N VAL A 386 -2.53 30.68 -70.28
CA VAL A 386 -2.54 32.04 -70.81
C VAL A 386 -3.26 31.97 -72.16
N HIS A 387 -4.56 32.31 -72.19
CA HIS A 387 -5.23 32.62 -73.45
C HIS A 387 -4.94 34.08 -73.78
N LEU A 388 -3.86 34.29 -74.53
CA LEU A 388 -3.67 35.48 -75.33
C LEU A 388 -4.78 35.50 -76.39
N SER A 389 -5.74 36.41 -76.24
CA SER A 389 -6.57 36.87 -77.36
C SER A 389 -6.95 38.33 -77.14
N ASN A 390 -6.22 39.17 -77.87
CA ASN A 390 -6.55 40.50 -78.37
C ASN A 390 -8.03 40.91 -78.34
N LEU A 391 -8.26 42.13 -77.84
CA LEU A 391 -9.25 43.18 -78.21
C LEU A 391 -9.29 44.11 -76.98
N GLY A 392 -8.93 45.39 -76.97
CA GLY A 392 -8.87 46.41 -78.00
C GLY A 392 -9.49 47.67 -77.39
N TRP A 393 -8.68 48.73 -77.25
CA TRP A 393 -9.05 50.16 -77.25
C TRP A 393 -9.71 50.83 -76.00
N GLY A 394 -9.29 52.08 -75.75
CA GLY A 394 -10.05 53.12 -75.01
C GLY A 394 -9.46 53.52 -73.65
N VAL A 395 -8.43 54.39 -73.57
CA VAL A 395 -8.49 55.87 -73.43
C VAL A 395 -9.00 56.39 -72.07
N GLY A 396 -8.13 57.17 -71.41
CA GLY A 396 -8.45 58.20 -70.39
C GLY A 396 -8.57 57.67 -68.97
N GLY A 397 -8.01 58.27 -67.92
CA GLY A 397 -7.32 59.54 -67.74
C GLY A 397 -7.23 59.81 -66.23
N THR A 398 -6.16 60.51 -65.83
CA THR A 398 -6.05 61.41 -64.66
C THR A 398 -6.25 60.90 -63.23
N GLY A 399 -5.25 61.17 -62.38
CA GLY A 399 -5.50 61.73 -61.05
C GLY A 399 -5.03 60.91 -59.85
N LYS A 400 -3.81 61.20 -59.38
CA LYS A 400 -3.47 61.18 -57.93
C LYS A 400 -4.08 62.43 -57.25
N PRO A 401 -4.10 62.54 -55.92
CA PRO A 401 -3.54 61.64 -54.90
C PRO A 401 -4.56 60.92 -54.01
#